data_AF-A0A671U4K2-F1
#
_entry.id   AF-A0A671U4K2-F1
#
_cell.length_a   1.000
_cell.length_b   1.000
_cell.length_c   1.000
_cell.angle_alpha   90.00
_cell.angle_beta   90.00
_cell.angle_gamma   90.00
#
_symmetry.space_group_name_H-M   'P 1'
#
loop_
_entity.id
_entity.type
_entity.pdbx_description
1 polymer ?
#
loop_
_entity_poly.entity_id
_entity_poly.type
_entity_poly.pdbx_seq_one_letter_code
_entity_poly.pdbx_strand_id
1 'polypeptide(L)'
;LDDRAVSAAVKAAVARTHGDYGAALCSIRFNVKYLNAHTGIVFLRFPKSCYRLLWSALPFITSIETRGQKIPCFFNCLHVGGTIRTCQKFLIRYNKQQLHRMLPTCKTKEEENQVCEAILNCSLTGGRREAFEDEFESEEDEEE
;
A
#
# COMPACT_ATOMS: atom_id res chain seq x y z
N LEU A 1 0.17 -14.70 7.25
CA LEU A 1 0.88 -13.41 7.20
C LEU A 1 0.24 -12.55 8.27
N ASP A 2 0.99 -12.20 9.31
CA ASP A 2 0.42 -11.65 10.55
C ASP A 2 0.85 -10.18 10.71
N ASP A 3 -0.03 -9.32 11.23
CA ASP A 3 0.24 -7.88 11.41
C ASP A 3 1.51 -7.60 12.21
N ARG A 4 1.76 -8.43 13.24
CA ARG A 4 2.96 -8.34 14.09
C ARG A 4 4.22 -8.66 13.31
N ALA A 5 4.17 -9.67 12.44
CA ALA A 5 5.30 -10.07 11.62
C ALA A 5 5.65 -8.98 10.60
N VAL A 6 4.63 -8.38 9.96
CA VAL A 6 4.83 -7.23 9.06
C VAL A 6 5.41 -6.04 9.82
N SER A 7 4.86 -5.71 10.99
CA SER A 7 5.35 -4.61 11.81
C SER A 7 6.82 -4.79 12.23
N ALA A 8 7.18 -6.00 12.67
CA ALA A 8 8.55 -6.33 13.04
C ALA A 8 9.50 -6.25 11.83
N ALA A 9 9.09 -6.77 10.67
CA ALA A 9 9.89 -6.72 9.44
C ALA A 9 10.17 -5.28 9.00
N VAL A 10 9.16 -4.41 9.03
CA VAL A 10 9.30 -2.99 8.70
C VAL A 10 10.25 -2.28 9.67
N LYS A 11 10.06 -2.49 10.98
CA LYS A 11 10.95 -1.90 12.00
C LYS A 11 12.40 -2.36 11.83
N ALA A 12 12.61 -3.65 11.56
CA ALA A 12 13.94 -4.21 11.33
C ALA A 12 14.58 -3.64 10.07
N ALA A 13 13.82 -3.46 8.98
CA ALA A 13 14.33 -2.82 7.77
C ALA A 13 14.73 -1.36 8.02
N VAL A 14 13.87 -0.59 8.70
CA VAL A 14 14.16 0.79 9.09
C VAL A 14 15.41 0.90 9.98
N ALA A 15 15.55 0.00 10.95
CA ALA A 15 16.73 -0.03 11.82
C ALA A 15 18.01 -0.34 11.03
N ARG A 16 17.95 -1.23 10.03
CA ARG A 16 19.10 -1.53 9.17
C ARG A 16 19.49 -0.39 8.25
N THR A 17 18.53 0.37 7.73
CA THR A 17 18.80 1.43 6.75
C THR A 17 19.12 2.77 7.39
N HIS A 18 18.47 3.10 8.51
CA HIS A 18 18.52 4.43 9.14
C HIS A 18 19.06 4.39 10.58
N GLY A 19 19.52 3.22 11.05
CA GLY A 19 20.07 3.03 12.39
C GLY A 19 19.06 3.24 13.51
N ASP A 20 19.60 3.52 14.70
CA ASP A 20 18.80 3.70 15.92
C ASP A 20 17.87 4.92 15.86
N TYR A 21 18.29 5.98 15.15
CA TYR A 21 17.46 7.16 14.93
C TYR A 21 16.15 6.82 14.21
N GLY A 22 16.24 6.12 13.07
CA GLY A 22 15.06 5.66 12.33
C GLY A 22 14.21 4.67 13.13
N ALA A 23 14.87 3.76 13.86
CA ALA A 23 14.19 2.77 14.69
C ALA A 23 13.39 3.42 15.84
N ALA A 24 13.94 4.44 16.49
CA ALA A 24 13.29 5.19 17.55
C ALA A 24 12.04 5.93 17.01
N LEU A 25 12.19 6.65 15.90
CA LEU A 25 11.07 7.36 15.25
C LEU A 25 9.93 6.41 14.84
N CYS A 26 10.29 5.23 14.32
CA CYS A 26 9.31 4.21 13.97
C CYS A 26 8.58 3.68 15.21
N SER A 27 9.27 3.55 16.35
CA SER A 27 8.69 2.90 17.53
C SER A 27 7.57 3.70 18.21
N ILE A 28 7.50 5.02 18.04
CA ILE A 28 6.59 5.89 18.79
C ILE A 28 5.14 5.82 18.27
N ARG A 29 4.92 5.85 16.95
CA ARG A 29 3.56 5.91 16.36
C ARG A 29 3.33 5.04 15.12
N PHE A 30 4.22 4.11 14.83
CA PHE A 30 4.00 3.15 13.74
C PHE A 30 2.96 2.10 14.13
N ASN A 31 2.01 1.84 13.24
CA ASN A 31 0.99 0.82 13.43
C ASN A 31 0.50 0.29 12.07
N VAL A 32 0.35 -1.03 11.97
CA VAL A 32 -0.29 -1.70 10.82
C VAL A 32 -1.79 -1.68 11.05
N LYS A 33 -2.53 -0.99 10.18
CA LYS A 33 -3.98 -0.79 10.33
C LYS A 33 -4.82 -1.80 9.56
N TYR A 34 -4.28 -2.29 8.46
CA TYR A 34 -4.96 -3.24 7.59
C TYR A 34 -3.89 -4.09 6.92
N LEU A 35 -4.16 -5.39 6.87
CA LEU A 35 -3.36 -6.36 6.15
C LEU A 35 -4.32 -7.30 5.45
N ASN A 36 -4.16 -7.46 4.14
CA ASN A 36 -4.84 -8.49 3.39
C ASN A 36 -3.80 -9.42 2.76
N ALA A 37 -3.73 -10.64 3.29
CA ALA A 37 -2.79 -11.65 2.80
C ALA A 37 -3.14 -12.16 1.40
N HIS A 38 -4.40 -12.08 0.98
CA HIS A 38 -4.84 -12.55 -0.34
C HIS A 38 -4.52 -11.53 -1.43
N THR A 39 -4.73 -10.24 -1.18
CA THR A 39 -4.44 -9.18 -2.16
C THR A 39 -3.04 -8.59 -2.02
N GLY A 40 -2.33 -8.88 -0.92
CA GLY A 40 -0.99 -8.34 -0.64
C GLY A 40 -0.99 -6.86 -0.24
N ILE A 41 -2.13 -6.31 0.18
CA ILE A 41 -2.28 -4.88 0.46
C ILE A 41 -2.16 -4.61 1.96
N VAL A 42 -1.36 -3.60 2.31
CA VAL A 42 -1.06 -3.22 3.70
C VAL A 42 -1.25 -1.72 3.90
N PHE A 43 -1.95 -1.34 4.97
CA PHE A 43 -2.02 0.06 5.40
C PHE A 43 -1.11 0.27 6.59
N LEU A 44 -0.09 1.10 6.39
CA LEU A 44 0.87 1.49 7.40
C LEU A 44 0.58 2.91 7.86
N ARG A 45 0.40 3.10 9.17
CA ARG A 45 0.32 4.44 9.77
C ARG A 45 1.72 4.87 10.19
N PHE A 46 2.12 6.08 9.80
CA PHE A 46 3.38 6.68 10.18
C PHE A 46 3.24 8.20 10.39
N PRO A 47 4.08 8.85 11.23
CA PRO A 47 4.10 10.31 11.35
C PRO A 47 4.44 11.04 10.04
N LYS A 48 3.75 12.16 9.75
CA LYS A 48 4.01 12.99 8.56
C LYS A 48 5.45 13.54 8.53
N SER A 49 6.04 13.85 9.68
CA SER A 49 7.40 14.41 9.73
C SER A 49 8.47 13.48 9.17
N CYS A 50 8.24 12.15 9.19
CA CYS A 50 9.30 11.18 8.93
C CYS A 50 8.89 10.10 7.91
N TYR A 51 7.76 10.24 7.18
CA TYR A 51 7.29 9.17 6.29
C TYR A 51 8.28 8.81 5.17
N ARG A 52 9.10 9.76 4.72
CA ARG A 52 10.18 9.53 3.72
C ARG A 52 11.21 8.51 4.19
N LEU A 53 11.48 8.48 5.50
CA LEU A 53 12.37 7.51 6.13
C LEU A 53 11.79 6.09 6.02
N LEU A 54 10.49 5.94 6.31
CA LEU A 54 9.80 4.67 6.11
C LEU A 54 9.78 4.28 4.63
N TRP A 55 9.43 5.21 3.73
CA TRP A 55 9.29 4.92 2.30
C TRP A 55 10.59 4.44 1.67
N SER A 56 11.71 5.08 2.00
CA SER A 56 13.05 4.63 1.56
C SER A 56 13.45 3.26 2.11
N ALA A 57 12.94 2.86 3.27
CA ALA A 57 13.24 1.57 3.89
C ALA A 57 12.40 0.40 3.33
N LEU A 58 11.19 0.66 2.81
CA LEU A 58 10.25 -0.37 2.34
C LEU A 58 10.83 -1.31 1.26
N PRO A 59 11.56 -0.83 0.23
CA PRO A 59 12.13 -1.70 -0.80
C PRO A 59 13.16 -2.69 -0.28
N PHE A 60 13.80 -2.40 0.86
CA PHE A 60 14.84 -3.26 1.44
C PHE A 60 14.27 -4.41 2.28
N ILE A 61 12.94 -4.53 2.37
CA ILE A 61 12.28 -5.68 2.96
C ILE A 61 12.25 -6.78 1.91
N THR A 62 13.07 -7.82 2.08
CA THR A 62 13.16 -8.96 1.15
C THR A 62 12.37 -10.18 1.61
N SER A 63 12.09 -10.27 2.91
CA SER A 63 11.42 -11.43 3.49
C SER A 63 10.77 -11.10 4.83
N ILE A 64 9.62 -11.70 5.10
CA ILE A 64 8.96 -11.67 6.40
C ILE A 64 9.02 -13.07 7.00
N GLU A 65 9.41 -13.14 8.27
CA GLU A 65 9.35 -14.36 9.05
C GLU A 65 8.00 -14.45 9.78
N THR A 66 7.26 -15.54 9.55
CA THR A 66 6.00 -15.82 10.25
C THR A 66 6.03 -17.25 10.76
N ARG A 67 5.93 -17.43 12.08
CA ARG A 67 5.83 -18.75 12.74
C ARG A 67 6.87 -19.77 12.26
N GLY A 68 8.12 -19.32 12.07
CA GLY A 68 9.24 -20.17 11.60
C GLY A 68 9.33 -20.38 10.09
N GLN A 69 8.43 -19.79 9.30
CA GLN A 69 8.50 -19.80 7.84
C GLN A 69 8.91 -18.42 7.31
N LYS A 70 9.92 -18.40 6.43
CA LYS A 70 10.40 -17.20 5.77
C LYS A 70 9.72 -17.03 4.42
N ILE A 71 8.86 -16.03 4.30
CA ILE A 71 8.11 -15.73 3.08
C ILE A 71 8.87 -14.61 2.34
N PRO A 72 9.37 -14.83 1.11
CA PRO A 72 9.96 -13.76 0.32
C PRO A 72 8.86 -12.79 -0.10
N CYS A 73 9.09 -11.49 0.11
CA CYS A 73 8.12 -10.46 -0.22
C CYS A 73 8.83 -9.14 -0.47
N PHE A 74 8.22 -8.27 -1.26
CA PHE A 74 8.68 -6.92 -1.51
C PHE A 74 7.54 -5.94 -1.23
N PHE A 75 7.86 -4.80 -0.62
CA PHE A 75 6.87 -3.76 -0.33
C PHE A 75 7.04 -2.61 -1.31
N ASN A 76 6.03 -2.43 -2.17
CA ASN A 76 5.90 -1.24 -2.99
C ASN A 76 4.93 -0.24 -2.34
N CYS A 77 5.34 1.01 -2.21
CA CYS A 77 4.45 2.06 -1.73
C CYS A 77 3.58 2.54 -2.89
N LEU A 78 2.28 2.30 -2.80
CA LEU A 78 1.34 2.65 -3.86
C LEU A 78 0.80 4.07 -3.73
N HIS A 79 0.51 4.51 -2.50
CA HIS A 79 -0.05 5.83 -2.22
C HIS A 79 0.26 6.25 -0.78
N VAL A 80 0.54 7.54 -0.59
CA VAL A 80 0.69 8.18 0.71
C VAL A 80 -0.48 9.15 0.88
N GLY A 81 -1.23 9.01 1.98
CA GLY A 81 -2.38 9.86 2.26
C GLY A 81 -2.49 10.20 3.74
N GLY A 82 -3.08 11.36 4.05
CA GLY A 82 -3.25 11.84 5.42
C GLY A 82 -4.35 11.10 6.21
N THR A 83 -5.36 10.55 5.52
CA THR A 83 -6.48 9.84 6.16
C THR A 83 -6.68 8.45 5.56
N ILE A 84 -7.18 7.52 6.38
CA ILE A 84 -7.50 6.16 5.90
C ILE A 84 -8.59 6.21 4.81
N ARG A 85 -9.54 7.16 4.90
CA ARG A 85 -10.62 7.30 3.92
C ARG A 85 -10.11 7.67 2.54
N THR A 86 -9.14 8.58 2.43
CA THR A 86 -8.54 8.95 1.14
C THR A 86 -7.76 7.78 0.56
N CYS A 87 -6.98 7.06 1.38
CA CYS A 87 -6.28 5.85 0.94
C CYS A 87 -7.24 4.75 0.48
N GLN A 88 -8.40 4.58 1.13
CA GLN A 88 -9.43 3.63 0.72
C GLN A 88 -10.05 3.99 -0.63
N LYS A 89 -10.41 5.27 -0.85
CA LYS A 89 -10.92 5.74 -2.13
C LYS A 89 -9.91 5.49 -3.26
N PHE A 90 -8.64 5.80 -3.01
CA PHE A 90 -7.56 5.51 -3.94
C PHE A 90 -7.43 4.01 -4.20
N LEU A 91 -7.47 3.16 -3.16
CA LEU A 91 -7.38 1.71 -3.29
C LEU A 91 -8.52 1.13 -4.15
N ILE A 92 -9.74 1.60 -3.97
CA ILE A 92 -10.89 1.20 -4.79
C ILE A 92 -10.65 1.58 -6.26
N ARG A 93 -10.20 2.81 -6.53
CA ARG A 93 -9.86 3.27 -7.88
C ARG A 93 -8.76 2.42 -8.51
N TYR A 94 -7.71 2.13 -7.75
CA TYR A 94 -6.59 1.30 -8.18
C TYR A 94 -7.07 -0.12 -8.54
N ASN A 95 -7.81 -0.78 -7.65
CA ASN A 95 -8.33 -2.14 -7.91
C ASN A 95 -9.25 -2.17 -9.14
N LYS A 96 -10.08 -1.14 -9.33
CA LYS A 96 -10.91 -1.01 -10.53
C LYS A 96 -10.07 -0.92 -11.80
N GLN A 97 -9.02 -0.09 -11.80
CA GLN A 97 -8.11 0.02 -12.93
C GLN A 97 -7.36 -1.29 -13.20
N GLN A 98 -6.95 -2.02 -12.15
CA GLN A 98 -6.31 -3.33 -12.30
C GLN A 98 -7.25 -4.34 -12.96
N LEU A 99 -8.51 -4.43 -12.53
CA LEU A 99 -9.51 -5.30 -13.17
C LEU A 99 -9.69 -4.98 -14.65
N HIS A 100 -9.77 -3.68 -15.01
CA HIS A 100 -9.84 -3.27 -16.41
C HIS A 100 -8.59 -3.64 -17.23
N ARG A 101 -7.40 -3.60 -16.63
CA ARG A 101 -6.15 -4.04 -17.28
C ARG A 101 -6.04 -5.56 -17.39
N MET A 102 -6.68 -6.31 -16.50
CA MET A 102 -6.67 -7.77 -16.51
C MET A 102 -7.56 -8.34 -17.62
N LEU A 103 -8.71 -7.71 -17.92
CA LEU A 103 -9.64 -8.14 -18.99
C LEU A 103 -8.97 -8.55 -20.32
N PRO A 104 -8.14 -7.70 -20.97
CA PRO A 104 -7.51 -8.07 -22.24
C PRO A 104 -6.42 -9.15 -22.12
N THR A 105 -5.94 -9.43 -20.91
CA THR A 105 -4.87 -10.40 -20.65
C THR A 105 -5.43 -11.80 -20.34
N CYS A 106 -6.74 -11.92 -20.10
CA CYS A 106 -7.41 -13.19 -19.81
C CYS A 106 -7.34 -14.13 -21.02
N LYS A 107 -6.92 -15.39 -20.79
CA LYS A 107 -6.81 -16.42 -21.84
C LYS A 107 -8.02 -17.32 -21.92
N THR A 108 -8.74 -17.47 -20.81
CA THR A 108 -9.90 -18.34 -20.69
C THR A 108 -11.19 -17.54 -20.56
N LYS A 109 -12.28 -18.06 -21.15
CA LYS A 109 -13.61 -17.44 -21.07
C LYS A 109 -14.16 -17.44 -19.64
N GLU A 110 -13.75 -18.40 -18.82
CA GLU A 110 -14.18 -18.51 -17.42
C GLU A 110 -13.58 -17.39 -16.55
N GLU A 111 -12.28 -17.10 -16.70
CA GLU A 111 -11.62 -15.97 -16.04
C GLU A 111 -12.20 -14.64 -16.51
N GLU A 112 -12.46 -14.49 -17.82
CA GLU A 112 -13.07 -13.29 -18.39
C GLU A 112 -14.46 -13.03 -17.78
N ASN A 113 -15.28 -14.07 -17.65
CA ASN A 113 -16.60 -13.98 -17.03
C ASN A 113 -16.50 -13.59 -15.55
N GLN A 114 -15.57 -14.17 -14.79
CA GLN A 114 -15.34 -13.82 -13.38
C GLN A 114 -14.89 -12.36 -13.22
N VAL A 115 -13.98 -11.88 -14.08
CA VAL A 115 -13.52 -10.48 -14.05
C VAL A 115 -14.66 -9.54 -14.44
N CYS A 116 -15.47 -9.89 -15.45
CA CYS A 116 -16.65 -9.12 -15.83
C CYS A 116 -17.66 -9.05 -14.68
N GLU A 117 -17.94 -10.16 -14.01
CA GLU A 117 -18.81 -10.20 -12.84
C GLU A 117 -18.27 -9.34 -11.70
N ALA A 118 -16.96 -9.41 -11.42
CA ALA A 118 -16.31 -8.59 -10.42
C ALA A 118 -16.43 -7.09 -10.73
N ILE A 119 -16.27 -6.69 -12.01
CA ILE A 119 -16.45 -5.30 -12.45
C ILE A 119 -17.90 -4.85 -12.28
N LEU A 120 -18.87 -5.68 -12.68
CA LEU A 120 -20.30 -5.39 -12.51
C LEU A 120 -20.66 -5.24 -11.03
N ASN A 121 -20.17 -6.12 -10.17
CA ASN A 121 -20.40 -6.06 -8.72
C ASN A 121 -19.72 -4.83 -8.07
N CYS A 122 -18.61 -4.35 -8.62
CA CYS A 122 -17.97 -3.11 -8.20
C CYS A 122 -18.73 -1.84 -8.65
N SER A 123 -19.76 -1.97 -9.50
CA SER A 123 -20.44 -0.84 -10.17
C SER A 123 -21.65 -0.26 -9.41
N LEU A 124 -21.96 -0.73 -8.20
CA LEU A 124 -23.23 -0.36 -7.55
C LEU A 124 -23.23 1.04 -6.91
N THR A 125 -23.93 1.95 -7.60
CA THR A 125 -24.80 3.04 -7.12
C THR A 125 -24.24 4.05 -6.12
N GLY A 126 -23.77 5.20 -6.61
CA GLY A 126 -23.76 6.45 -5.84
C GLY A 126 -22.52 7.33 -6.02
N GLY A 127 -22.67 8.41 -6.79
CA GLY A 127 -21.84 9.61 -6.64
C GLY A 127 -20.95 9.97 -7.82
N ARG A 128 -21.46 10.91 -8.64
CA ARG A 128 -20.78 11.95 -9.44
C ARG A 128 -19.41 11.60 -10.05
N ARG A 129 -19.36 11.63 -11.38
CA ARG A 129 -18.12 11.83 -12.16
C ARG A 129 -17.51 13.17 -11.73
N GLU A 130 -16.59 13.15 -10.77
CA GLU A 130 -15.62 14.24 -10.61
C GLU A 130 -14.42 13.86 -11.47
N ALA A 131 -14.28 14.59 -12.59
CA ALA A 131 -13.06 14.69 -13.36
C ALA A 131 -11.89 14.98 -12.39
N PHE A 132 -10.84 14.16 -12.36
CA PHE A 132 -9.65 14.30 -13.21
C PHE A 132 -9.10 15.73 -13.22
N GLU A 133 -8.44 16.10 -12.13
CA GLU A 133 -7.28 17.00 -12.17
C GLU A 133 -6.14 16.27 -11.45
N ASP A 134 -5.08 16.00 -12.21
CA ASP A 134 -3.77 15.61 -11.70
C ASP A 134 -3.17 16.83 -10.98
N GLU A 135 -3.40 16.97 -9.69
CA GLU A 135 -2.54 17.78 -8.83
C GLU A 135 -1.29 16.97 -8.48
N PHE A 136 -0.37 16.89 -9.44
CA PHE A 136 1.05 16.91 -9.09
C PHE A 136 1.38 18.35 -8.70
N GLU A 137 1.08 18.75 -7.46
CA GLU A 137 1.81 19.87 -6.88
C GLU A 137 3.26 19.39 -6.66
N SER A 138 4.12 19.80 -7.59
CA SER A 138 5.52 20.04 -7.30
C SER A 138 5.59 21.00 -6.12
N GLU A 139 5.91 20.49 -4.93
CA GLU A 139 6.45 21.30 -3.84
C GLU A 139 7.81 21.82 -4.34
N GLU A 140 7.77 22.96 -5.03
CA GLU A 140 8.91 23.85 -5.23
C GLU A 140 9.32 24.41 -3.87
N ASP A 141 10.59 24.20 -3.54
CA ASP A 141 11.49 25.03 -2.75
C ASP A 141 10.88 25.99 -1.70
N GLU A 142 11.06 25.66 -0.42
CA GLU A 142 11.28 26.69 0.61
C GLU A 142 12.63 26.41 1.30
N GLU A 143 13.60 27.24 0.91
CA GLU A 143 14.81 27.56 1.66
C GLU A 143 14.42 28.30 2.95
N GLU A 144 14.84 27.75 4.11
CA GLU A 144 15.56 28.42 5.22
C GLU A 144 15.67 27.48 6.44
#